data_AF-A0A3N0A2V8-F1
#
_entry.id   AF-A0A3N0A2V8-F1
#
_cell.length_a   1.000
_cell.length_b   1.000
_cell.length_c   1.000
_cell.angle_alpha   90.00
_cell.angle_beta   90.00
_cell.angle_gamma   90.00
#
_symmetry.space_group_name_H-M   'P 1'
#
loop_
_entity.id
_entity.type
_entity.pdbx_description
1 polymer ?
#
loop_
_entity_poly.entity_id
_entity_poly.type
_entity_poly.pdbx_seq_one_letter_code
_entity_poly.pdbx_strand_id
1 'polypeptide(L)'
;MVVHSNIHIPSESFPHWIWYAIECVMVLVVSLLASREITDSLEGLAPDVQNYIFMGIVGLLFLVWYIGIRGFVLKKRILQSRY
;
A
#
# COMPACT_ATOMS: atom_id res chain seq x y z
N MET A 1 -32.29 22.14 -31.28
CA MET A 1 -31.27 21.06 -31.26
C MET A 1 -30.82 20.91 -29.82
N VAL A 2 -31.06 19.76 -29.19
CA VAL A 2 -30.59 19.50 -27.82
C VAL A 2 -29.10 19.21 -27.91
N VAL A 3 -28.27 20.06 -27.30
CA VAL A 3 -26.83 19.85 -27.22
C VAL A 3 -26.56 19.04 -25.95
N HIS A 4 -26.32 17.74 -26.12
CA HIS A 4 -25.81 16.91 -25.04
C HIS A 4 -24.37 17.35 -24.77
N SER A 5 -24.11 17.83 -23.55
CA SER A 5 -22.74 18.14 -23.13
C SER A 5 -21.98 16.82 -23.00
N ASN A 6 -21.21 16.48 -24.02
CA ASN A 6 -20.37 15.29 -24.10
C ASN A 6 -18.97 15.58 -23.59
N ILE A 7 -18.88 16.27 -22.44
CA ILE A 7 -17.64 16.34 -21.65
C ILE A 7 -17.27 14.89 -21.28
N HIS A 8 -16.37 14.32 -22.07
CA HIS A 8 -15.72 13.07 -21.76
C HIS A 8 -14.66 13.40 -20.71
N ILE A 9 -15.05 13.33 -19.44
CA ILE A 9 -14.07 13.22 -18.36
C ILE A 9 -13.38 11.87 -18.57
N PRO A 10 -12.07 11.84 -18.86
CA PRO A 10 -11.38 10.58 -19.04
C PRO A 10 -11.46 9.83 -17.71
N SER A 11 -12.11 8.66 -17.74
CA SER A 11 -12.13 7.74 -16.62
C SER A 11 -10.72 7.21 -16.41
N GLU A 12 -10.06 7.69 -15.35
CA GLU A 12 -8.78 7.25 -14.80
C GLU A 12 -7.60 7.18 -15.80
N SER A 13 -6.57 8.00 -15.55
CA SER A 13 -5.47 8.19 -16.50
C SER A 13 -4.57 6.96 -16.72
N PHE A 14 -4.68 5.90 -15.91
CA PHE A 14 -3.79 4.73 -15.95
C PHE A 14 -4.54 3.40 -15.76
N PRO A 15 -4.03 2.28 -16.33
CA PRO A 15 -4.57 0.94 -16.09
C PRO A 15 -4.58 0.57 -14.60
N HIS A 16 -5.61 -0.16 -14.15
CA HIS A 16 -5.84 -0.49 -12.73
C HIS A 16 -4.64 -1.14 -12.02
N TRP A 17 -3.80 -1.89 -12.74
CA TRP A 17 -2.60 -2.50 -12.16
C TRP A 17 -1.54 -1.46 -11.70
N ILE A 18 -1.53 -0.25 -12.29
CA ILE A 18 -0.54 0.81 -11.99
C ILE A 18 -0.89 1.40 -10.64
N TRP A 19 -2.17 1.60 -10.36
CA TRP A 19 -2.62 2.03 -9.04
C TRP A 19 -2.19 1.06 -7.94
N TYR A 20 -2.28 -0.25 -8.19
CA TYR A 20 -1.76 -1.24 -7.24
C TYR A 20 -0.24 -1.24 -7.09
N ALA A 21 0.50 -0.97 -8.18
CA ALA A 21 1.95 -0.84 -8.11
C ALA A 21 2.37 0.41 -7.31
N ILE A 22 1.70 1.54 -7.55
CA ILE A 22 1.93 2.80 -6.82
C ILE A 22 1.62 2.61 -5.32
N GLU A 23 0.48 1.99 -5.00
CA GLU A 23 0.13 1.64 -3.61
C GLU A 23 1.23 0.79 -2.97
N CYS A 24 1.70 -0.25 -3.67
CA CYS A 24 2.78 -1.13 -3.19
C CYS A 24 4.06 -0.37 -2.88
N VAL A 25 4.50 0.51 -3.79
CA VAL A 25 5.70 1.33 -3.58
C VAL A 25 5.51 2.28 -2.39
N MET A 26 4.35 2.91 -2.25
CA MET A 26 4.08 3.79 -1.11
C MET A 26 4.11 3.01 0.22
N VAL A 27 3.48 1.84 0.28
CA VAL A 27 3.48 1.00 1.48
C VAL A 27 4.90 0.52 1.82
N LEU A 28 5.71 0.16 0.82
CA LEU A 28 7.10 -0.22 1.02
C LEU A 28 7.93 0.93 1.59
N VAL A 29 7.79 2.15 1.05
CA VAL A 29 8.49 3.33 1.56
C VAL A 29 8.10 3.61 3.00
N VAL A 30 6.80 3.60 3.31
CA VAL A 30 6.30 3.80 4.68
C VAL A 30 6.83 2.72 5.62
N SER A 31 6.84 1.45 5.19
CA SER A 31 7.31 0.33 6.01
C SER A 31 8.81 0.40 6.28
N LEU A 32 9.62 0.83 5.29
CA LEU A 32 11.07 1.02 5.46
C LEU A 32 11.38 2.15 6.43
N LEU A 33 10.69 3.29 6.31
CA LEU A 33 10.87 4.42 7.21
C LEU A 33 10.44 4.07 8.64
N ALA A 34 9.26 3.46 8.80
CA ALA A 34 8.78 3.03 10.11
C ALA A 34 9.70 1.97 10.74
N SER A 35 10.18 1.00 9.95
CA SER A 35 11.09 -0.02 10.45
C SER A 35 12.43 0.57 10.91
N ARG A 36 12.94 1.59 10.21
CA ARG A 36 14.15 2.30 10.62
C ARG A 36 13.98 2.91 12.01
N GLU A 37 12.93 3.70 12.22
CA GLU A 37 12.67 4.36 13.51
C GLU A 37 12.49 3.35 14.66
N ILE A 38 11.78 2.24 14.39
CA ILE A 38 11.56 1.17 15.38
C ILE A 38 12.87 0.46 15.72
N THR A 39 13.69 0.18 14.71
CA THR A 39 14.96 -0.53 14.90
C THR A 39 16.01 0.35 15.58
N ASP A 40 16.07 1.65 15.24
CA ASP A 40 16.95 2.62 15.88
C ASP A 40 16.60 2.82 17.37
N SER A 41 15.34 2.58 17.75
CA SER A 41 14.89 2.59 19.15
C SER A 41 15.37 1.38 19.97
N LEU A 42 15.92 0.34 19.34
CA LEU A 42 16.41 -0.87 20.00
C LEU A 42 17.94 -0.80 20.15
N GLU A 43 18.40 -0.23 21.26
CA GLU A 43 19.83 -0.12 21.57
C GLU A 43 20.45 -1.47 22.01
N GLY A 44 21.75 -1.64 21.77
CA GLY A 44 22.53 -2.76 22.30
C GLY A 44 22.43 -4.09 21.53
N LEU A 45 21.86 -4.08 20.33
CA LEU A 45 21.77 -5.26 19.48
C LEU A 45 23.01 -5.44 18.60
N ALA A 46 23.37 -6.70 18.34
CA ALA A 46 24.40 -7.03 17.35
C ALA A 46 23.92 -6.65 15.93
N PRO A 47 24.83 -6.22 15.02
CA PRO A 47 24.46 -5.75 13.68
C PRO A 47 23.66 -6.77 12.86
N ASP A 48 24.01 -8.06 12.98
CA ASP A 48 23.31 -9.14 12.27
C ASP A 48 21.86 -9.27 12.74
N VAL A 49 21.65 -9.23 14.06
CA VAL A 49 20.33 -9.32 14.69
C VAL A 49 19.48 -8.10 14.35
N GLN A 50 20.10 -6.91 14.36
CA GLN A 50 19.44 -5.66 13.98
C GLN A 50 18.92 -5.70 12.54
N ASN A 51 19.68 -6.26 11.59
CA ASN A 51 19.25 -6.39 10.20
C ASN A 51 18.07 -7.37 10.04
N TYR A 52 18.08 -8.49 10.77
CA TYR A 52 16.95 -9.43 10.78
C TYR A 52 15.67 -8.79 11.36
N ILE A 53 15.81 -8.03 12.45
CA ILE A 53 14.68 -7.33 13.07
C ILE A 53 14.13 -6.25 12.13
N PHE A 54 15.01 -5.44 11.53
CA PHE A 54 14.62 -4.43 10.54
C PHE A 54 13.81 -5.05 9.41
N MET A 55 14.31 -6.11 8.78
CA MET A 55 13.57 -6.78 7.70
C MET A 55 12.30 -7.48 8.17
N GLY A 56 12.29 -8.02 9.39
CA GLY A 56 11.10 -8.61 10.01
C GLY A 56 9.98 -7.60 10.21
N ILE A 57 10.30 -6.40 10.69
CA ILE A 57 9.33 -5.31 10.89
C ILE A 57 8.79 -4.81 9.54
N VAL A 58 9.65 -4.64 8.52
CA VAL A 58 9.21 -4.27 7.16
C VAL A 58 8.20 -5.29 6.63
N GLY A 59 8.52 -6.58 6.74
CA GLY A 59 7.63 -7.66 6.31
C GLY A 59 6.31 -7.68 7.09
N LEU A 60 6.36 -7.45 8.40
CA LEU A 60 5.17 -7.43 9.25
C LEU A 60 4.24 -6.26 8.89
N LEU A 61 4.77 -5.04 8.72
CA LEU A 61 3.97 -3.88 8.30
C LEU A 61 3.32 -4.10 6.94
N PHE A 62 4.07 -4.69 6.01
CA PHE A 62 3.54 -5.06 4.70
C PHE A 62 2.41 -6.10 4.79
N LEU A 63 2.58 -7.14 5.61
CA LEU A 63 1.53 -8.15 5.84
C LEU A 63 0.29 -7.54 6.51
N VAL A 64 0.46 -6.69 7.51
CA VAL A 64 -0.66 -5.99 8.17
C VAL A 64 -1.42 -5.12 7.17
N TRP A 65 -0.73 -4.43 6.28
CA TRP A 65 -1.39 -3.66 5.21
C TRP A 65 -2.16 -4.56 4.27
N TYR A 66 -1.52 -5.58 3.67
CA TYR A 66 -2.13 -6.36 2.59
C TYR A 66 -3.16 -7.40 3.04
N ILE A 67 -2.95 -8.01 4.21
CA ILE A 67 -3.87 -9.02 4.77
C ILE A 67 -4.91 -8.36 5.65
N GLY A 68 -4.49 -7.46 6.53
CA GLY A 68 -5.36 -6.80 7.51
C GLY A 68 -6.17 -5.68 6.88
N ILE A 69 -5.51 -4.56 6.58
CA ILE A 69 -6.18 -3.32 6.15
C ILE A 69 -6.81 -3.51 4.78
N ARG A 70 -6.06 -3.96 3.78
CA ARG A 70 -6.54 -4.14 2.42
C ARG A 70 -7.60 -5.23 2.34
N GLY A 71 -7.43 -6.36 3.03
CA GLY A 71 -8.45 -7.41 3.11
C GLY A 71 -9.76 -6.92 3.76
N PHE A 72 -9.67 -6.06 4.78
CA PHE A 72 -10.83 -5.47 5.45
C PHE A 72 -11.48 -4.34 4.62
N VAL A 73 -10.68 -3.46 4.02
CA VAL A 73 -11.11 -2.32 3.20
C VAL A 73 -11.72 -2.79 1.88
N LEU A 74 -11.12 -3.76 1.18
CA LEU A 74 -11.66 -4.32 -0.05
C LEU A 74 -12.90 -5.20 0.17
N LYS A 75 -13.23 -5.55 1.42
CA LYS A 75 -14.54 -6.14 1.75
C LYS A 75 -15.69 -5.17 1.48
N LYS A 76 -15.42 -3.85 1.43
CA LYS A 76 -16.37 -2.88 0.88
C LYS A 76 -16.42 -3.04 -0.64
N ARG A 77 -17.36 -3.87 -1.13
CA ARG A 77 -18.28 -3.69 -2.30
C ARG A 77 -17.85 -2.88 -3.54
N ILE A 78 -16.57 -2.59 -3.78
CA ILE A 78 -16.13 -1.80 -4.94
C ILE A 78 -15.97 -2.70 -6.18
N LEU A 79 -15.85 -4.03 -5.99
CA LEU A 79 -15.87 -5.01 -7.08
C LEU A 79 -17.27 -5.50 -7.45
N GLN A 80 -18.34 -4.94 -6.88
CA GLN A 80 -19.67 -5.19 -7.42
C GLN A 80 -19.90 -4.30 -8.64
N SER A 81 -19.14 -4.56 -9.71
CA SER A 81 -19.55 -4.21 -11.06
C SER A 81 -20.81 -5.01 -11.33
N ARG A 82 -21.97 -4.43 -10.99
CA ARG A 82 -23.23 -4.77 -11.62
C ARG A 82 -23.16 -4.22 -13.04
N TYR A 83 -22.58 -5.02 -13.93
CA TYR A 83 -22.94 -5.06 -15.33
C TYR A 83 -23.40 -6.48 -15.62
#